data_AF-A0A950D912-F1
#
_entry.id   AF-A0A950D912-F1
#
_cell.length_a   1.000
_cell.length_b   1.000
_cell.length_c   1.000
_cell.angle_alpha   90.00
_cell.angle_beta   90.00
_cell.angle_gamma   90.00
#
_symmetry.space_group_name_H-M   'P 1'
#
loop_
_entity.id
_entity.type
_entity.pdbx_description
1 polymer ?
#
loop_
_entity_poly.entity_id
_entity_poly.type
_entity_poly.pdbx_seq_one_letter_code
_entity_poly.pdbx_strand_id
1 'polypeptide(L)'
;MNTSLSILGIVTLTLLVVAGFLFSLRWWVQRLVRVLLFPRYRLRIIGREHIPQTGPVLIAANHVSWLDGFFLAAACPRRGHALVNAAYIDWPVIGRWARWIGLIPVPFSGPKAQRTMFEICRKVLADGGVLGLFPEAQMTRNGLTGPFYRGLELIVAGRESTAVVPVFLENLWGSVFSYAGGRVLGKRPRGLRRTVVVVFGPPVSRPITAFAVRQAVLEAGVTACEHRGLPSRPLETLDPSLPYLDHPDLGPLTGSTVDHDQDGIRQTGHKPGTQGHPLPGVAIRVVNDAGDTLPPESPGRLLARVPGRDWTDTGYRASLDRDGFVRILQ
;
A
#
# COMPACT_ATOMS: atom_id res chain seq x y z
N MET A 1 -45.55 -29.49 -27.07
CA MET A 1 -44.96 -29.18 -25.74
C MET A 1 -43.43 -29.35 -25.69
N ASN A 2 -42.82 -30.31 -26.40
CA ASN A 2 -41.39 -30.59 -26.28
C ASN A 2 -40.46 -29.52 -26.90
N THR A 3 -40.85 -28.86 -27.99
CA THR A 3 -40.01 -27.86 -28.67
C THR A 3 -39.78 -26.59 -27.83
N SER A 4 -40.82 -26.11 -27.14
CA SER A 4 -40.73 -24.93 -26.27
C SER A 4 -39.85 -25.19 -25.02
N LEU A 5 -39.91 -26.40 -24.44
CA LEU A 5 -39.01 -26.78 -23.35
C LEU A 5 -37.55 -26.88 -23.81
N SER A 6 -37.30 -27.42 -25.01
CA SER A 6 -35.94 -27.52 -25.57
C SER A 6 -35.34 -26.14 -25.88
N ILE A 7 -36.12 -25.22 -26.44
CA ILE A 7 -35.67 -23.84 -26.70
C ILE A 7 -35.36 -23.12 -25.39
N LEU A 8 -36.23 -23.23 -24.38
CA LEU A 8 -35.98 -22.63 -23.07
C LEU A 8 -34.70 -23.19 -22.43
N GLY A 9 -34.49 -24.51 -22.49
CA GLY A 9 -33.29 -25.17 -21.99
C GLY A 9 -31.99 -24.68 -22.67
N ILE A 10 -32.01 -24.53 -24.00
CA ILE A 10 -30.86 -24.00 -24.77
C ILE A 10 -30.57 -22.54 -24.39
N VAL A 11 -31.61 -21.70 -24.26
CA VAL A 11 -31.45 -20.29 -23.86
C VAL A 11 -30.88 -20.21 -22.44
N THR A 12 -31.41 -20.97 -21.48
CA THR A 12 -30.90 -21.00 -20.10
C THR A 12 -29.45 -21.47 -20.05
N LEU A 13 -29.09 -22.55 -20.75
CA LEU A 13 -27.71 -23.03 -20.81
C LEU A 13 -26.77 -21.98 -21.41
N THR A 14 -27.19 -21.32 -22.50
CA THR A 14 -26.41 -20.26 -23.15
C THR A 14 -26.18 -19.09 -22.20
N LEU A 15 -27.21 -18.64 -21.47
CA LEU A 15 -27.08 -17.58 -20.47
C LEU A 15 -26.15 -17.97 -19.32
N LEU A 16 -26.21 -19.22 -18.87
CA LEU A 16 -25.30 -19.73 -17.83
C LEU A 16 -23.84 -19.82 -18.32
N VAL A 17 -23.62 -20.25 -19.56
CA VAL A 17 -22.27 -20.29 -20.17
C VAL A 17 -21.73 -18.88 -20.34
N VAL A 18 -22.53 -17.94 -20.83
CA VAL A 18 -22.14 -16.52 -20.97
C VAL A 18 -21.88 -15.90 -19.60
N ALA A 19 -22.74 -16.13 -18.61
CA ALA A 19 -22.54 -15.63 -17.25
C ALA A 19 -21.29 -16.25 -16.61
N GLY A 20 -21.05 -17.54 -16.79
CA GLY A 20 -19.86 -18.24 -16.34
C GLY A 20 -18.59 -17.72 -17.04
N PHE A 21 -18.66 -17.48 -18.34
CA PHE A 21 -17.56 -16.88 -19.11
C PHE A 21 -17.26 -15.46 -18.65
N LEU A 22 -18.26 -14.58 -18.51
CA LEU A 22 -18.08 -13.23 -17.98
C LEU A 22 -17.56 -13.26 -16.54
N PHE A 23 -18.10 -14.14 -15.70
CA PHE A 23 -17.57 -14.35 -14.35
C PHE A 23 -16.11 -14.79 -14.40
N SER A 24 -15.73 -15.67 -15.32
CA SER A 24 -14.34 -16.11 -15.51
C SER A 24 -13.44 -14.98 -16.03
N LEU A 25 -13.96 -14.11 -16.91
CA LEU A 25 -13.23 -13.00 -17.53
C LEU A 25 -12.67 -12.02 -16.48
N ARG A 26 -13.35 -11.86 -15.34
CA ARG A 26 -12.80 -11.11 -14.20
C ARG A 26 -11.55 -11.75 -13.57
N TRP A 27 -11.43 -13.08 -13.57
CA TRP A 27 -10.20 -13.77 -13.15
C TRP A 27 -9.09 -13.58 -14.19
N TRP A 28 -9.46 -13.53 -15.47
CA TRP A 28 -8.53 -13.30 -16.57
C TRP A 28 -7.92 -11.90 -16.54
N VAL A 29 -8.63 -10.88 -16.04
CA VAL A 29 -8.08 -9.51 -15.93
C VAL A 29 -6.81 -9.46 -15.09
N GLN A 30 -6.77 -10.11 -13.92
CA GLN A 30 -5.56 -10.16 -13.09
C GLN A 30 -4.39 -10.86 -13.82
N ARG A 31 -4.70 -11.92 -14.60
CA ARG A 31 -3.71 -12.64 -15.41
C ARG A 31 -3.23 -11.80 -16.59
N LEU A 32 -4.14 -11.09 -17.24
CA LEU A 32 -3.83 -10.18 -18.34
C LEU A 32 -2.93 -9.05 -17.84
N VAL A 33 -3.23 -8.42 -16.71
CA VAL A 33 -2.36 -7.40 -16.10
C VAL A 33 -0.96 -7.98 -15.85
N ARG A 34 -0.86 -9.20 -15.33
CA ARG A 34 0.44 -9.87 -15.12
C ARG A 34 1.19 -10.09 -16.45
N VAL A 35 0.50 -10.51 -17.50
CA VAL A 35 1.09 -10.69 -18.85
C VAL A 35 1.53 -9.36 -19.45
N LEU A 36 0.73 -8.30 -19.31
CA LEU A 36 1.04 -6.95 -19.80
C LEU A 36 2.24 -6.33 -19.09
N LEU A 37 2.40 -6.58 -17.78
CA LEU A 37 3.52 -6.07 -16.99
C LEU A 37 4.80 -6.89 -17.21
N PHE A 38 4.69 -8.18 -17.53
CA PHE A 38 5.81 -9.14 -17.57
C PHE A 38 7.01 -8.73 -18.45
N PRO A 39 6.85 -8.16 -19.67
CA PRO A 39 7.99 -7.81 -20.52
C PRO A 39 8.96 -6.83 -19.84
N ARG A 40 8.41 -5.90 -19.06
CA ARG A 40 9.16 -4.80 -18.44
C ARG A 40 9.40 -4.99 -16.94
N TYR A 41 8.55 -5.76 -16.28
CA TYR A 41 8.54 -5.95 -14.83
C TYR A 41 8.61 -7.43 -14.45
N ARG A 42 9.60 -7.77 -13.61
CA ARG A 42 9.68 -9.07 -12.94
C ARG A 42 9.00 -8.94 -11.58
N LEU A 43 7.81 -9.51 -11.45
CA LEU A 43 7.05 -9.49 -10.20
C LEU A 43 7.48 -10.63 -9.27
N ARG A 44 7.91 -10.31 -8.06
CA ARG A 44 8.13 -11.24 -6.93
C ARG A 44 7.06 -11.00 -5.89
N ILE A 45 6.46 -12.06 -5.36
CA ILE A 45 5.36 -11.99 -4.41
C ILE A 45 5.74 -12.82 -3.19
N ILE A 46 5.67 -12.22 -2.00
CA ILE A 46 6.03 -12.82 -0.72
C ILE A 46 4.84 -12.67 0.24
N GLY A 47 4.60 -13.67 1.10
CA GLY A 47 3.59 -13.60 2.16
C GLY A 47 2.14 -13.68 1.68
N ARG A 48 1.90 -14.18 0.46
CA ARG A 48 0.57 -14.25 -0.16
C ARG A 48 -0.44 -15.05 0.70
N GLU A 49 0.07 -15.99 1.48
CA GLU A 49 -0.62 -16.79 2.49
C GLU A 49 -1.23 -15.97 3.64
N HIS A 50 -0.73 -14.76 3.90
CA HIS A 50 -1.30 -13.86 4.91
C HIS A 50 -2.66 -13.28 4.52
N ILE A 51 -3.09 -13.44 3.27
CA ILE A 51 -4.45 -13.08 2.86
C ILE A 51 -5.38 -14.26 3.16
N PRO A 52 -6.34 -14.12 4.07
CA PRO A 52 -7.34 -15.15 4.34
C PRO A 52 -8.05 -15.58 3.06
N GLN A 53 -8.35 -16.87 2.90
CA GLN A 53 -9.03 -17.39 1.71
C GLN A 53 -10.49 -16.92 1.61
N THR A 54 -11.14 -16.72 2.76
CA THR A 54 -12.54 -16.29 2.90
C THR A 54 -12.63 -15.11 3.88
N GLY A 55 -13.82 -14.49 3.95
CA GLY A 55 -14.07 -13.37 4.86
C GLY A 55 -13.47 -12.03 4.41
N PRO A 56 -13.82 -10.92 5.10
CA PRO A 56 -13.40 -9.59 4.71
C PRO A 56 -11.91 -9.32 4.90
N VAL A 57 -11.30 -8.69 3.90
CA VAL A 57 -9.88 -8.28 3.96
C VAL A 57 -9.73 -6.84 3.53
N LEU A 58 -9.05 -6.04 4.33
CA LEU A 58 -8.57 -4.72 3.95
C LEU A 58 -7.07 -4.79 3.72
N ILE A 59 -6.65 -4.52 2.47
CA ILE A 59 -5.24 -4.39 2.11
C ILE A 59 -4.85 -2.91 2.24
N ALA A 60 -3.87 -2.62 3.08
CA ALA A 60 -3.30 -1.28 3.25
C ALA A 60 -1.88 -1.26 2.70
N ALA A 61 -1.64 -0.48 1.63
CA ALA A 61 -0.34 -0.44 0.96
C ALA A 61 0.27 0.97 0.94
N ASN A 62 1.60 1.03 0.81
CA ASN A 62 2.30 2.28 0.47
C ASN A 62 1.96 2.72 -0.97
N HIS A 63 2.04 4.02 -1.25
CA HIS A 63 1.72 4.59 -2.56
C HIS A 63 2.90 5.32 -3.19
N VAL A 64 3.58 4.67 -4.13
CA VAL A 64 4.86 5.10 -4.72
C VAL A 64 4.76 5.39 -6.21
N SER A 65 3.86 4.71 -6.91
CA SER A 65 3.71 4.85 -8.37
C SER A 65 2.27 4.76 -8.82
N TRP A 66 2.00 5.28 -10.02
CA TRP A 66 0.69 5.12 -10.65
C TRP A 66 0.35 3.65 -10.95
N LEU A 67 1.37 2.77 -11.02
CA LEU A 67 1.18 1.34 -11.31
C LEU A 67 0.87 0.49 -10.07
N ASP A 68 0.87 1.07 -8.87
CA ASP A 68 0.73 0.33 -7.61
C ASP A 68 -0.53 -0.56 -7.58
N GLY A 69 -1.67 0.00 -7.98
CA GLY A 69 -2.94 -0.73 -8.04
C GLY A 69 -2.90 -1.94 -8.99
N PHE A 70 -2.16 -1.84 -10.11
CA PHE A 70 -1.99 -2.95 -11.04
C PHE A 70 -1.11 -4.06 -10.46
N PHE A 71 -0.04 -3.71 -9.75
CA PHE A 71 0.80 -4.69 -9.07
C PHE A 71 0.06 -5.39 -7.93
N LEU A 72 -0.74 -4.65 -7.14
CA LEU A 72 -1.61 -5.24 -6.13
C LEU A 72 -2.64 -6.19 -6.76
N ALA A 73 -3.30 -5.77 -7.84
CA ALA A 73 -4.26 -6.62 -8.56
C ALA A 73 -3.61 -7.89 -9.13
N ALA A 74 -2.38 -7.79 -9.66
CA ALA A 74 -1.64 -8.93 -10.19
C ALA A 74 -1.10 -9.87 -9.09
N ALA A 75 -0.78 -9.34 -7.91
CA ALA A 75 -0.18 -10.09 -6.81
C ALA A 75 -1.22 -10.76 -5.88
N CYS A 76 -2.37 -10.12 -5.69
CA CYS A 76 -3.40 -10.56 -4.75
C CYS A 76 -3.99 -11.93 -5.16
N PRO A 77 -4.17 -12.88 -4.22
CA PRO A 77 -4.80 -14.16 -4.49
C PRO A 77 -6.30 -14.09 -4.72
N ARG A 78 -6.92 -13.05 -4.18
CA ARG A 78 -8.36 -12.85 -4.19
C ARG A 78 -8.71 -11.67 -5.08
N ARG A 79 -9.97 -11.64 -5.49
CA ARG A 79 -10.52 -10.50 -6.24
C ARG A 79 -10.68 -9.34 -5.28
N GLY A 80 -9.92 -8.27 -5.56
CA GLY A 80 -9.95 -7.03 -4.79
C GLY A 80 -10.81 -5.97 -5.45
N HIS A 81 -11.30 -5.06 -4.62
CA HIS A 81 -11.83 -3.78 -5.01
C HIS A 81 -10.79 -2.71 -4.67
N ALA A 82 -10.66 -1.68 -5.50
CA ALA A 82 -9.75 -0.58 -5.23
C ALA A 82 -10.45 0.75 -5.47
N LEU A 83 -10.18 1.73 -4.62
CA LEU A 83 -10.66 3.09 -4.81
C LEU A 83 -9.87 3.75 -5.94
N VAL A 84 -10.56 4.42 -6.85
CA VAL A 84 -9.95 5.18 -7.94
C VAL A 84 -10.64 6.54 -8.06
N ASN A 85 -9.90 7.56 -8.48
CA ASN A 85 -10.51 8.85 -8.80
C ASN A 85 -11.59 8.64 -9.87
N ALA A 86 -12.81 9.12 -9.60
CA ALA A 86 -13.88 9.10 -10.57
C ALA A 86 -13.46 9.72 -11.91
N ALA A 87 -12.67 10.81 -11.88
CA ALA A 87 -12.18 11.49 -13.08
C ALA A 87 -11.29 10.61 -13.99
N TYR A 88 -10.63 9.58 -13.45
CA TYR A 88 -9.79 8.67 -14.25
C TYR A 88 -10.60 7.62 -15.00
N ILE A 89 -11.83 7.37 -14.58
CA ILE A 89 -12.71 6.36 -15.17
C ILE A 89 -14.05 6.93 -15.61
N ASP A 90 -14.12 8.25 -15.82
CA ASP A 90 -15.32 8.97 -16.26
C ASP A 90 -15.55 8.87 -17.77
N TRP A 91 -15.46 7.65 -18.28
CA TRP A 91 -15.75 7.32 -19.68
C TRP A 91 -16.86 6.26 -19.71
N PRO A 92 -17.89 6.37 -20.57
CA PRO A 92 -19.06 5.49 -20.49
C PRO A 92 -18.74 3.98 -20.55
N VAL A 93 -17.80 3.60 -21.41
CA VAL A 93 -17.38 2.20 -21.59
C VAL A 93 -16.33 1.80 -20.57
N ILE A 94 -15.25 2.58 -20.44
CA ILE A 94 -14.13 2.27 -19.53
C ILE A 94 -14.61 2.30 -18.08
N GLY A 95 -15.45 3.26 -17.69
CA GLY A 95 -16.00 3.36 -16.34
C GLY A 95 -16.95 2.23 -15.97
N ARG A 96 -17.71 1.70 -16.94
CA ARG A 96 -18.53 0.50 -16.73
C ARG A 96 -17.65 -0.74 -16.57
N TRP A 97 -16.64 -0.88 -17.42
CA TRP A 97 -15.68 -1.97 -17.34
C TRP A 97 -14.84 -1.93 -16.05
N ALA A 98 -14.36 -0.74 -15.65
CA ALA A 98 -13.62 -0.47 -14.43
C ALA A 98 -14.40 -0.91 -13.18
N ARG A 99 -15.67 -0.49 -13.07
CA ARG A 99 -16.56 -0.96 -11.99
C ARG A 99 -16.76 -2.46 -12.02
N TRP A 100 -16.92 -3.02 -13.22
CA TRP A 100 -17.06 -4.46 -13.39
C TRP A 100 -15.78 -5.24 -13.06
N ILE A 101 -14.58 -4.67 -13.08
CA ILE A 101 -13.36 -5.36 -12.59
C ILE A 101 -13.08 -5.12 -11.11
N GLY A 102 -13.86 -4.24 -10.44
CA GLY A 102 -13.75 -3.96 -9.00
C GLY A 102 -13.21 -2.57 -8.66
N LEU A 103 -13.02 -1.67 -9.62
CA LEU A 103 -12.64 -0.29 -9.33
C LEU A 103 -13.84 0.52 -8.86
N ILE A 104 -13.72 1.14 -7.70
CA ILE A 104 -14.75 1.97 -7.08
C ILE A 104 -14.42 3.44 -7.37
N PRO A 105 -15.16 4.11 -8.27
CA PRO A 105 -14.99 5.54 -8.52
C PRO A 105 -15.37 6.33 -7.27
N VAL A 106 -14.50 7.23 -6.83
CA VAL A 106 -14.75 8.15 -5.74
C VAL A 106 -14.40 9.58 -6.18
N PRO A 107 -15.29 10.58 -5.98
CA PRO A 107 -14.94 11.98 -6.18
C PRO A 107 -13.88 12.42 -5.16
N PHE A 108 -12.92 13.23 -5.58
CA PHE A 108 -11.79 13.65 -4.73
C PHE A 108 -12.19 14.57 -3.57
N SER A 109 -13.31 15.29 -3.67
CA SER A 109 -13.65 16.34 -2.72
C SER A 109 -15.12 16.37 -2.32
N GLY A 110 -15.37 16.89 -1.13
CA GLY A 110 -16.70 17.11 -0.58
C GLY A 110 -17.10 16.12 0.53
N PRO A 111 -17.77 16.59 1.60
CA PRO A 111 -18.23 15.73 2.68
C PRO A 111 -19.16 14.59 2.23
N LYS A 112 -19.99 14.84 1.21
CA LYS A 112 -20.90 13.83 0.65
C LYS A 112 -20.13 12.70 -0.05
N ALA A 113 -19.10 13.04 -0.84
CA ALA A 113 -18.27 12.07 -1.53
C ALA A 113 -17.53 11.15 -0.54
N GLN A 114 -16.98 11.72 0.53
CA GLN A 114 -16.30 10.95 1.59
C GLN A 114 -17.27 9.99 2.30
N ARG A 115 -18.49 10.44 2.64
CA ARG A 115 -19.51 9.57 3.24
C ARG A 115 -19.85 8.39 2.33
N THR A 116 -20.12 8.66 1.05
CA THR A 116 -20.42 7.62 0.06
C THR A 116 -19.25 6.64 -0.11
N MET A 117 -18.00 7.14 -0.11
CA MET A 117 -16.80 6.28 -0.15
C MET A 117 -16.78 5.32 1.04
N PHE A 118 -16.98 5.82 2.26
CA PHE A 118 -16.99 4.99 3.47
C PHE A 118 -18.09 3.94 3.44
N GLU A 119 -19.30 4.30 3.00
CA GLU A 119 -20.42 3.37 2.85
C GLU A 119 -20.09 2.24 1.86
N ILE A 120 -19.54 2.57 0.69
CA ILE A 120 -19.15 1.56 -0.31
C ILE A 120 -18.05 0.65 0.23
N CYS A 121 -17.02 1.21 0.86
CA CYS A 121 -15.93 0.42 1.47
C CYS A 121 -16.47 -0.55 2.52
N ARG A 122 -17.35 -0.06 3.41
CA ARG A 122 -17.97 -0.88 4.46
C ARG A 122 -18.89 -1.95 3.90
N LYS A 123 -19.55 -1.70 2.77
CA LYS A 123 -20.36 -2.69 2.05
C LYS A 123 -19.49 -3.79 1.46
N VAL A 124 -18.40 -3.44 0.75
CA VAL A 124 -17.46 -4.44 0.21
C VAL A 124 -16.95 -5.38 1.30
N LEU A 125 -16.62 -4.84 2.48
CA LEU A 125 -16.19 -5.66 3.61
C LEU A 125 -17.36 -6.45 4.22
N ALA A 126 -18.56 -5.87 4.33
CA ALA A 126 -19.73 -6.61 4.81
C ALA A 126 -20.06 -7.83 3.92
N ASP A 127 -19.83 -7.70 2.61
CA ASP A 127 -20.03 -8.77 1.62
C ASP A 127 -18.87 -9.79 1.61
N GLY A 128 -17.92 -9.71 2.55
CA GLY A 128 -16.76 -10.61 2.65
C GLY A 128 -15.70 -10.40 1.57
N GLY A 129 -15.71 -9.24 0.90
CA GLY A 129 -14.80 -8.89 -0.18
C GLY A 129 -13.39 -8.49 0.30
N VAL A 130 -12.50 -8.30 -0.68
CA VAL A 130 -11.18 -7.70 -0.46
C VAL A 130 -11.22 -6.24 -0.92
N LEU A 131 -10.77 -5.32 -0.07
CA LEU A 131 -10.67 -3.89 -0.34
C LEU A 131 -9.21 -3.44 -0.24
N GLY A 132 -8.62 -3.02 -1.35
CA GLY A 132 -7.30 -2.39 -1.39
C GLY A 132 -7.40 -0.88 -1.31
N LEU A 133 -6.62 -0.27 -0.44
CA LEU A 133 -6.48 1.17 -0.34
C LEU A 133 -5.05 1.59 -0.02
N PHE A 134 -4.75 2.83 -0.36
CA PHE A 134 -3.49 3.49 -0.07
C PHE A 134 -3.73 4.53 1.03
N PRO A 135 -3.42 4.23 2.29
CA PRO A 135 -3.82 5.09 3.39
C PRO A 135 -3.09 6.43 3.44
N GLU A 136 -2.05 6.61 2.62
CA GLU A 136 -1.37 7.89 2.38
C GLU A 136 -2.24 8.89 1.60
N ALA A 137 -3.34 8.44 0.96
CA ALA A 137 -4.26 9.20 0.09
C ALA A 137 -3.63 9.86 -1.15
N GLN A 138 -2.31 9.99 -1.20
CA GLN A 138 -1.54 10.55 -2.30
C GLN A 138 -0.28 9.72 -2.54
N MET A 139 0.21 9.72 -3.77
CA MET A 139 1.52 9.13 -4.09
C MET A 139 2.62 9.92 -3.36
N THR A 140 3.63 9.24 -2.84
CA THR A 140 4.78 9.94 -2.24
C THR A 140 5.50 10.81 -3.28
N ARG A 141 5.91 12.00 -2.85
CA ARG A 141 6.70 12.99 -3.60
C ARG A 141 8.19 12.91 -3.29
N ASN A 142 8.53 12.27 -2.17
CA ASN A 142 9.90 12.18 -1.66
C ASN A 142 10.41 10.74 -1.51
N GLY A 143 9.62 9.72 -1.88
CA GLY A 143 10.01 8.32 -1.82
C GLY A 143 9.94 7.68 -0.44
N LEU A 144 9.69 8.47 0.61
CA LEU A 144 9.42 7.99 1.96
C LEU A 144 7.92 7.69 2.11
N THR A 145 7.58 6.74 2.98
CA THR A 145 6.20 6.43 3.34
C THR A 145 5.65 7.53 4.24
N GLY A 146 4.64 8.25 3.75
CA GLY A 146 3.98 9.32 4.48
C GLY A 146 3.11 8.85 5.64
N PRO A 147 2.39 9.78 6.30
CA PRO A 147 1.44 9.45 7.34
C PRO A 147 0.24 8.68 6.76
N PHE A 148 -0.33 7.78 7.56
CA PHE A 148 -1.55 7.05 7.20
C PHE A 148 -2.76 7.76 7.79
N TYR A 149 -3.77 8.05 6.97
CA TYR A 149 -4.97 8.73 7.40
C TYR A 149 -5.93 7.81 8.17
N ARG A 150 -6.58 8.37 9.20
CA ARG A 150 -7.57 7.68 10.05
C ARG A 150 -8.79 7.14 9.33
N GLY A 151 -9.01 7.51 8.06
CA GLY A 151 -10.08 6.95 7.24
C GLY A 151 -10.07 5.42 7.24
N LEU A 152 -8.90 4.78 7.26
CA LEU A 152 -8.82 3.31 7.34
C LEU A 152 -9.42 2.76 8.65
N GLU A 153 -9.19 3.42 9.78
CA GLU A 153 -9.77 3.04 11.09
C GLU A 153 -11.29 3.13 11.03
N LEU A 154 -11.82 4.19 10.41
CA LEU A 154 -13.26 4.39 10.26
C LEU A 154 -13.90 3.31 9.37
N ILE A 155 -13.19 2.82 8.35
CA ILE A 155 -13.68 1.74 7.48
C ILE A 155 -13.85 0.43 8.27
N VAL A 156 -12.89 0.11 9.15
CA VAL A 156 -12.88 -1.16 9.90
C VAL A 156 -13.56 -1.10 11.27
N ALA A 157 -13.93 0.09 11.73
CA ALA A 157 -14.62 0.29 13.00
C ALA A 157 -15.87 -0.61 13.10
N GLY A 158 -15.99 -1.35 14.20
CA GLY A 158 -17.08 -2.30 14.45
C GLY A 158 -17.07 -3.55 13.57
N ARG A 159 -15.97 -3.87 12.86
CA ARG A 159 -15.86 -5.04 11.96
C ARG A 159 -14.82 -6.03 12.44
N GLU A 160 -15.18 -6.80 13.46
CA GLU A 160 -14.30 -7.75 14.17
C GLU A 160 -13.63 -8.77 13.27
N SER A 161 -14.35 -9.25 12.27
CA SER A 161 -13.89 -10.24 11.32
C SER A 161 -13.02 -9.71 10.17
N THR A 162 -12.80 -8.38 10.06
CA THR A 162 -11.99 -7.83 8.96
C THR A 162 -10.50 -7.98 9.27
N ALA A 163 -9.81 -8.79 8.48
CA ALA A 163 -8.36 -8.87 8.51
C ALA A 163 -7.74 -7.66 7.80
N VAL A 164 -6.86 -6.94 8.47
CA VAL A 164 -6.12 -5.82 7.87
C VAL A 164 -4.73 -6.30 7.51
N VAL A 165 -4.46 -6.47 6.22
CA VAL A 165 -3.21 -7.01 5.69
C VAL A 165 -2.32 -5.85 5.20
N PRO A 166 -1.18 -5.59 5.84
CA PRO A 166 -0.23 -4.58 5.40
C PRO A 166 0.49 -5.08 4.15
N VAL A 167 0.70 -4.21 3.16
CA VAL A 167 1.42 -4.53 1.93
C VAL A 167 2.47 -3.50 1.62
N PHE A 168 3.64 -3.93 1.21
CA PHE A 168 4.68 -3.05 0.71
C PHE A 168 5.02 -3.36 -0.74
N LEU A 169 5.01 -2.32 -1.57
CA LEU A 169 5.40 -2.31 -2.96
C LEU A 169 6.81 -1.74 -3.08
N GLU A 170 7.78 -2.61 -3.30
CA GLU A 170 9.19 -2.23 -3.34
C GLU A 170 9.71 -2.09 -4.77
N ASN A 171 10.67 -1.17 -4.91
CA ASN A 171 11.34 -0.84 -6.16
C ASN A 171 10.36 -0.36 -7.21
N LEU A 172 9.44 0.54 -6.86
CA LEU A 172 8.65 1.35 -7.81
C LEU A 172 9.11 2.81 -7.88
N TRP A 173 9.79 3.29 -6.83
CA TRP A 173 10.47 4.59 -6.82
C TRP A 173 11.63 4.65 -7.81
N GLY A 174 11.69 5.68 -8.66
CA GLY A 174 12.65 5.79 -9.76
C GLY A 174 12.15 5.20 -11.08
N SER A 175 10.91 4.70 -11.12
CA SER A 175 10.24 4.30 -12.36
C SER A 175 9.73 5.53 -13.14
N VAL A 176 9.31 5.30 -14.39
CA VAL A 176 8.65 6.32 -15.21
C VAL A 176 7.21 6.61 -14.78
N PHE A 177 6.76 6.03 -13.66
CA PHE A 177 5.42 6.19 -13.11
C PHE A 177 5.42 6.65 -11.64
N SER A 178 6.60 6.96 -11.07
CA SER A 178 6.75 7.55 -9.73
C SER A 178 7.09 9.04 -9.81
N TYR A 179 7.12 9.78 -8.70
CA TYR A 179 7.58 11.18 -8.68
C TYR A 179 9.10 11.38 -8.59
N ALA A 180 9.88 10.29 -8.48
CA ALA A 180 11.34 10.34 -8.61
C ALA A 180 11.79 11.19 -9.82
N GLY A 181 12.70 12.13 -9.59
CA GLY A 181 13.09 13.17 -10.55
C GLY A 181 12.07 14.30 -10.77
N GLY A 182 11.13 14.51 -9.84
CA GLY A 182 10.21 15.65 -9.78
C GLY A 182 8.94 15.55 -10.64
N ARG A 183 8.81 14.54 -11.51
CA ARG A 183 7.64 14.36 -12.40
C ARG A 183 7.30 12.90 -12.62
N VAL A 184 6.03 12.60 -12.89
CA VAL A 184 5.58 11.23 -13.20
C VAL A 184 5.95 10.86 -14.64
N LEU A 185 5.45 11.59 -15.63
CA LEU A 185 5.62 11.26 -17.06
C LEU A 185 6.82 11.98 -17.70
N GLY A 186 7.21 11.53 -18.90
CA GLY A 186 8.30 12.14 -19.69
C GLY A 186 9.72 11.68 -19.31
N LYS A 187 9.83 10.64 -18.45
CA LYS A 187 11.12 10.02 -18.10
C LYS A 187 11.45 8.87 -19.03
N ARG A 188 12.74 8.70 -19.32
CA ARG A 188 13.23 7.51 -20.04
C ARG A 188 13.27 6.30 -19.08
N PRO A 189 12.76 5.13 -19.51
CA PRO A 189 12.81 3.93 -18.70
C PRO A 189 14.25 3.51 -18.46
N ARG A 190 14.63 3.32 -17.18
CA ARG A 190 15.97 2.84 -16.80
C ARG A 190 16.05 1.32 -16.87
N GLY A 191 17.03 0.80 -17.60
CA GLY A 191 17.27 -0.64 -17.76
C GLY A 191 16.21 -1.38 -18.59
N LEU A 192 16.44 -2.67 -18.83
CA LEU A 192 15.57 -3.51 -19.66
C LEU A 192 14.41 -4.13 -18.86
N ARG A 193 14.67 -4.62 -17.64
CA ARG A 193 13.67 -5.24 -16.77
C ARG A 193 13.84 -4.79 -15.33
N ARG A 194 12.72 -4.41 -14.70
CA ARG A 194 12.69 -3.94 -13.30
C ARG A 194 12.05 -5.00 -12.42
N THR A 195 12.71 -5.39 -11.33
CA THR A 195 12.13 -6.32 -10.36
C THR A 195 11.24 -5.55 -9.38
N VAL A 196 9.96 -5.88 -9.30
CA VAL A 196 9.02 -5.33 -8.32
C VAL A 196 8.73 -6.41 -7.30
N VAL A 197 8.93 -6.09 -6.01
CA VAL A 197 8.66 -7.03 -4.92
C VAL A 197 7.41 -6.55 -4.20
N VAL A 198 6.42 -7.44 -4.09
CA VAL A 198 5.18 -7.20 -3.34
C VAL A 198 5.20 -8.12 -2.14
N VAL A 199 5.22 -7.54 -0.95
CA VAL A 199 5.18 -8.29 0.31
C VAL A 199 3.86 -8.05 0.98
N PHE A 200 3.13 -9.13 1.22
CA PHE A 200 1.97 -9.15 2.10
C PHE A 200 2.45 -9.53 3.50
N GLY A 201 2.40 -8.60 4.45
CA GLY A 201 2.75 -8.87 5.85
C GLY A 201 1.63 -9.61 6.60
N PRO A 202 1.92 -10.10 7.81
CA PRO A 202 0.90 -10.72 8.66
C PRO A 202 -0.23 -9.74 8.98
N PRO A 203 -1.49 -10.20 9.15
CA PRO A 203 -2.60 -9.33 9.52
C PRO A 203 -2.30 -8.55 10.81
N VAL A 204 -2.62 -7.26 10.82
CA VAL A 204 -2.37 -6.38 11.96
C VAL A 204 -3.27 -6.78 13.13
N SER A 205 -2.65 -7.01 14.29
CA SER A 205 -3.37 -7.27 15.53
C SER A 205 -4.18 -6.07 15.99
N ARG A 206 -5.30 -6.32 16.66
CA ARG A 206 -6.15 -5.25 17.21
C ARG A 206 -5.50 -4.63 18.46
N PRO A 207 -5.75 -3.33 18.72
CA PRO A 207 -6.62 -2.42 17.98
C PRO A 207 -6.01 -1.94 16.64
N ILE A 208 -6.85 -1.87 15.59
CA ILE A 208 -6.40 -1.34 14.29
C ILE A 208 -6.33 0.18 14.37
N THR A 209 -5.11 0.72 14.34
CA THR A 209 -4.84 2.15 14.24
C THR A 209 -4.07 2.44 12.95
N ALA A 210 -4.20 3.66 12.43
CA ALA A 210 -3.46 4.06 11.24
C ALA A 210 -1.94 3.99 11.46
N PHE A 211 -1.50 4.33 12.67
CA PHE A 211 -0.10 4.20 13.09
C PHE A 211 0.37 2.74 13.08
N ALA A 212 -0.36 1.81 13.72
CA ALA A 212 0.02 0.39 13.76
C ALA A 212 0.06 -0.22 12.35
N VAL A 213 -0.92 0.13 11.50
CA VAL A 213 -0.95 -0.33 10.10
C VAL A 213 0.24 0.23 9.32
N ARG A 214 0.62 1.49 9.53
CA ARG A 214 1.82 2.08 8.92
C ARG A 214 3.10 1.34 9.35
N GLN A 215 3.26 1.06 10.63
CA GLN A 215 4.42 0.31 11.13
C GLN A 215 4.50 -1.07 10.49
N ALA A 216 3.37 -1.79 10.43
CA ALA A 216 3.33 -3.10 9.80
C ALA A 216 3.63 -3.05 8.28
N VAL A 217 3.24 -1.97 7.59
CA VAL A 217 3.65 -1.73 6.19
C VAL A 217 5.16 -1.50 6.07
N LEU A 218 5.77 -0.73 6.98
CA LEU A 218 7.23 -0.52 6.98
C LEU A 218 8.00 -1.83 7.25
N GLU A 219 7.51 -2.67 8.17
CA GLU A 219 8.07 -4.01 8.40
C GLU A 219 7.99 -4.91 7.16
N ALA A 220 6.87 -4.88 6.43
CA ALA A 220 6.78 -5.54 5.13
C ALA A 220 7.77 -4.95 4.11
N GLY A 221 8.10 -3.67 4.23
CA GLY A 221 9.15 -2.99 3.45
C GLY A 221 10.56 -3.52 3.72
N VAL A 222 10.92 -3.80 4.97
CA VAL A 222 12.19 -4.47 5.31
C VAL A 222 12.31 -5.79 4.56
N THR A 223 11.29 -6.64 4.68
CA THR A 223 11.22 -7.94 4.01
C THR A 223 11.29 -7.78 2.48
N ALA A 224 10.67 -6.74 1.93
CA ALA A 224 10.69 -6.47 0.49
C ALA A 224 12.10 -6.13 -0.01
N CYS A 225 12.84 -5.33 0.77
CA CYS A 225 14.23 -4.99 0.48
C CYS A 225 15.16 -6.21 0.58
N GLU A 226 14.97 -7.11 1.55
CA GLU A 226 15.70 -8.37 1.65
C GLU A 226 15.53 -9.22 0.38
N HIS A 227 14.30 -9.41 -0.07
CA HIS A 227 14.00 -10.20 -1.27
C HIS A 227 14.34 -9.51 -2.59
N ARG A 228 14.57 -8.19 -2.58
CA ARG A 228 15.04 -7.46 -3.76
C ARG A 228 16.48 -7.87 -4.09
N GLY A 229 17.32 -8.12 -3.08
CA GLY A 229 18.71 -8.58 -3.26
C GLY A 229 19.58 -7.61 -4.06
N LEU A 230 19.22 -6.32 -4.10
CA LEU A 230 20.02 -5.25 -4.69
C LEU A 230 20.38 -4.25 -3.60
N PRO A 231 21.58 -3.67 -3.63
CA PRO A 231 21.96 -2.66 -2.65
C PRO A 231 20.94 -1.51 -2.67
N SER A 232 20.49 -1.12 -1.48
CA SER A 232 19.64 0.04 -1.28
C SER A 232 20.40 1.26 -1.81
N ARG A 233 19.82 1.95 -2.79
CA ARG A 233 20.33 3.25 -3.20
C ARG A 233 19.78 4.28 -2.22
N PRO A 234 20.61 5.22 -1.72
CA PRO A 234 20.10 6.37 -1.00
C PRO A 234 19.00 7.04 -1.83
N LEU A 235 17.91 7.42 -1.17
CA LEU A 235 16.86 8.17 -1.83
C LEU A 235 17.43 9.50 -2.29
N GLU A 236 17.30 9.79 -3.59
CA GLU A 236 17.79 11.02 -4.25
C GLU A 236 17.17 12.32 -3.67
N THR A 237 16.13 12.17 -2.86
CA THR A 237 15.33 13.21 -2.23
C THR A 237 15.75 13.51 -0.80
N LEU A 238 16.64 12.71 -0.20
CA LEU A 238 17.20 12.99 1.11
C LEU A 238 18.06 14.24 1.05
N ASP A 239 17.88 15.11 2.05
CA ASP A 239 18.70 16.29 2.21
C ASP A 239 19.74 16.03 3.30
N PRO A 240 21.05 15.93 2.96
CA PRO A 240 22.09 15.65 3.93
C PRO A 240 22.33 16.80 4.92
N SER A 241 21.79 18.00 4.66
CA SER A 241 21.84 19.13 5.59
C SER A 241 20.75 19.06 6.67
N LEU A 242 19.74 18.21 6.49
CA LEU A 242 18.65 18.03 7.44
C LEU A 242 18.93 16.87 8.41
N PRO A 243 18.31 16.88 9.61
CA PRO A 243 18.49 15.82 10.59
C PRO A 243 18.18 14.41 10.06
N TYR A 244 19.04 13.46 10.42
CA TYR A 244 18.95 12.04 10.11
C TYR A 244 19.51 11.22 11.29
N LEU A 245 19.18 9.94 11.34
CA LEU A 245 19.74 9.01 12.32
C LEU A 245 20.56 7.96 11.58
N ASP A 246 21.86 7.91 11.86
CA ASP A 246 22.77 6.89 11.38
C ASP A 246 23.33 6.11 12.57
N HIS A 247 23.16 4.80 12.55
CA HIS A 247 23.56 3.92 13.64
C HIS A 247 24.83 3.15 13.23
N PRO A 248 25.86 3.08 14.10
CA PRO A 248 27.17 2.52 13.74
C PRO A 248 27.11 1.11 13.12
N ASP A 249 26.24 0.24 13.64
CA ASP A 249 26.12 -1.15 13.17
C ASP A 249 24.99 -1.41 12.17
N LEU A 250 23.98 -0.53 12.13
CA LEU A 250 22.76 -0.73 11.34
C LEU A 250 22.73 0.17 10.10
N GLY A 251 23.64 1.15 10.03
CA GLY A 251 23.68 2.18 9.02
C GLY A 251 22.53 3.20 9.17
N PRO A 252 22.17 3.88 8.08
CA PRO A 252 21.20 4.96 8.12
C PRO A 252 19.80 4.41 8.37
N LEU A 253 19.19 4.84 9.47
CA LEU A 253 17.87 4.41 9.91
C LEU A 253 16.77 5.34 9.43
N THR A 254 17.01 6.65 9.54
CA THR A 254 16.02 7.68 9.23
C THR A 254 16.63 8.76 8.36
N GLY A 255 15.79 9.54 7.69
CA GLY A 255 16.23 10.70 6.94
C GLY A 255 15.11 11.71 6.73
N SER A 256 15.53 12.96 6.50
CA SER A 256 14.66 14.08 6.22
C SER A 256 14.77 14.49 4.76
N THR A 257 13.69 15.06 4.23
CA THR A 257 13.66 15.67 2.89
C THR A 257 13.18 17.10 3.00
N VAL A 258 13.39 17.88 1.94
CA VAL A 258 12.67 19.16 1.82
C VAL A 258 11.17 18.92 1.74
N ASP A 259 10.40 19.88 2.25
CA ASP A 259 8.95 19.90 2.09
C ASP A 259 8.59 20.00 0.60
N HIS A 260 7.56 19.26 0.20
CA HIS A 260 6.95 19.41 -1.11
C HIS A 260 5.65 20.21 -0.98
N ASP A 261 5.53 21.29 -1.74
CA ASP A 261 4.32 22.11 -1.81
C ASP A 261 4.13 22.59 -3.25
N GLN A 262 3.44 21.78 -4.07
CA GLN A 262 3.14 22.07 -5.48
C GLN A 262 1.79 21.48 -5.87
N ASP A 263 1.09 22.12 -6.82
CA ASP A 263 -0.19 21.66 -7.37
C ASP A 263 -1.28 21.36 -6.32
N GLY A 264 -1.29 22.11 -5.21
CA GLY A 264 -2.22 21.91 -4.10
C GLY A 264 -1.92 20.66 -3.26
N ILE A 265 -0.74 20.06 -3.42
CA ILE A 265 -0.29 18.86 -2.72
C ILE A 265 0.86 19.25 -1.80
N ARG A 266 0.61 19.11 -0.49
CA ARG A 266 1.62 19.31 0.55
C ARG A 266 2.06 17.98 1.13
N GLN A 267 3.37 17.77 1.20
CA GLN A 267 3.99 16.67 1.92
C GLN A 267 5.17 17.19 2.74
N THR A 268 5.05 17.06 4.06
CA THR A 268 6.11 17.43 5.00
C THR A 268 7.27 16.45 4.89
N GLY A 269 8.47 16.96 4.60
CA GLY A 269 9.70 16.20 4.50
C GLY A 269 10.53 16.22 5.78
N HIS A 270 10.35 17.25 6.61
CA HIS A 270 11.08 17.42 7.87
C HIS A 270 10.20 18.08 8.94
N LYS A 271 10.41 17.69 10.20
CA LYS A 271 9.81 18.35 11.38
C LYS A 271 10.88 18.78 12.37
N PRO A 272 10.84 20.02 12.88
CA PRO A 272 11.77 20.48 13.91
C PRO A 272 11.84 19.54 15.12
N GLY A 273 13.05 19.22 15.56
CA GLY A 273 13.31 18.31 16.69
C GLY A 273 13.11 16.83 16.37
N THR A 274 12.99 16.45 15.10
CA THR A 274 12.92 15.05 14.65
C THR A 274 14.13 14.68 13.80
N GLN A 275 14.48 13.41 13.75
CA GLN A 275 15.50 12.82 12.88
C GLN A 275 14.92 12.34 11.53
N GLY A 276 13.73 12.82 11.16
CA GLY A 276 13.07 12.42 9.92
C GLY A 276 12.27 11.12 10.02
N HIS A 277 11.95 10.54 8.86
CA HIS A 277 11.19 9.29 8.74
C HIS A 277 12.12 8.09 8.53
N PRO A 278 11.66 6.87 8.86
CA PRO A 278 12.35 5.63 8.48
C PRO A 278 12.64 5.60 6.98
N LEU A 279 13.86 5.22 6.63
CA LEU A 279 14.25 5.02 5.23
C LEU A 279 13.58 3.76 4.64
N PRO A 280 13.44 3.65 3.31
CA PRO A 280 12.97 2.41 2.69
C PRO A 280 13.81 1.22 3.11
N GLY A 281 13.16 0.17 3.56
CA GLY A 281 13.82 -1.02 4.11
C GLY A 281 14.18 -0.92 5.59
N VAL A 282 13.83 0.17 6.27
CA VAL A 282 13.97 0.32 7.72
C VAL A 282 12.59 0.34 8.36
N ALA A 283 12.40 -0.53 9.36
CA ALA A 283 11.29 -0.45 10.29
C ALA A 283 11.82 -0.08 11.67
N ILE A 284 11.05 0.73 12.40
CA ILE A 284 11.40 1.14 13.75
C ILE A 284 10.18 1.03 14.65
N ARG A 285 10.41 0.75 15.92
CA ARG A 285 9.36 0.80 16.93
C ARG A 285 9.94 1.28 18.25
N VAL A 286 9.11 1.95 19.03
CA VAL A 286 9.45 2.36 20.38
C VAL A 286 8.83 1.36 21.34
N VAL A 287 9.61 0.85 22.29
CA VAL A 287 9.18 -0.17 23.24
C VAL A 287 9.39 0.25 24.68
N ASN A 288 8.59 -0.31 25.58
CA ASN A 288 8.80 -0.20 27.03
C ASN A 288 9.95 -1.14 27.49
N ASP A 289 10.20 -1.18 28.80
CA ASP A 289 11.23 -2.04 29.38
C ASP A 289 10.89 -3.55 29.25
N ALA A 290 9.60 -3.89 29.19
CA ALA A 290 9.13 -5.26 28.95
C ALA A 290 9.24 -5.69 27.47
N GLY A 291 9.51 -4.76 26.54
CA GLY A 291 9.61 -5.01 25.10
C GLY A 291 8.31 -4.84 24.33
N ASP A 292 7.22 -4.39 24.96
CA ASP A 292 5.96 -4.13 24.29
C ASP A 292 6.05 -2.85 23.46
N THR A 293 5.50 -2.89 22.24
CA THR A 293 5.40 -1.72 21.37
C THR A 293 4.50 -0.66 21.99
N LEU A 294 5.04 0.56 22.09
CA LEU A 294 4.34 1.73 22.62
C LEU A 294 3.55 2.47 21.54
N PRO A 295 2.43 3.12 21.91
CA PRO A 295 1.67 3.97 20.99
C PRO A 295 2.47 5.23 20.59
N PRO A 296 2.04 5.97 19.56
CA PRO A 296 2.70 7.22 19.17
C PRO A 296 2.75 8.23 20.34
N GLU A 297 3.72 9.13 20.28
CA GLU A 297 4.08 10.14 21.29
C GLU A 297 4.58 9.57 22.63
N SER A 298 4.65 8.25 22.80
CA SER A 298 5.14 7.64 24.03
C SER A 298 6.66 7.47 23.99
N PRO A 299 7.40 7.93 25.02
CA PRO A 299 8.84 7.76 25.09
C PRO A 299 9.21 6.33 25.49
N GLY A 300 10.26 5.78 24.88
CA GLY A 300 10.77 4.44 25.20
C GLY A 300 12.09 4.13 24.50
N ARG A 301 12.50 2.86 24.51
CA ARG A 301 13.69 2.40 23.79
C ARG A 301 13.38 2.27 22.30
N LEU A 302 14.28 2.76 21.45
CA LEU A 302 14.14 2.66 20.00
C LEU A 302 14.73 1.34 19.52
N LEU A 303 13.89 0.49 18.94
CA LEU A 303 14.32 -0.70 18.20
C LEU A 303 14.26 -0.40 16.70
N ALA A 304 15.21 -0.95 15.95
CA ALA A 304 15.23 -0.90 14.50
C ALA A 304 15.38 -2.29 13.91
N ARG A 305 14.75 -2.51 12.75
CA ARG A 305 14.88 -3.70 11.93
C ARG A 305 15.26 -3.26 10.51
N VAL A 306 16.32 -3.88 9.99
CA VAL A 306 16.91 -3.58 8.68
C VAL A 306 17.13 -4.88 7.90
N PRO A 307 17.36 -4.86 6.58
CA PRO A 307 17.48 -6.08 5.81
C PRO A 307 18.63 -6.94 6.32
N GLY A 308 18.35 -8.20 6.65
CA GLY A 308 19.35 -9.15 7.16
C GLY A 308 19.68 -9.02 8.64
N ARG A 309 19.01 -8.15 9.40
CA ARG A 309 19.08 -8.10 10.86
C ARG A 309 17.68 -8.03 11.48
N ASP A 310 17.44 -8.84 12.50
CA ASP A 310 16.20 -8.78 13.26
C ASP A 310 16.16 -7.52 14.14
N TRP A 311 15.05 -7.32 14.85
CA TRP A 311 14.85 -6.21 15.79
C TRP A 311 16.03 -6.06 16.75
N THR A 312 16.75 -4.96 16.58
CA THR A 312 17.95 -4.62 17.34
C THR A 312 17.71 -3.36 18.16
N ASP A 313 18.12 -3.38 19.42
CA ASP A 313 18.11 -2.17 20.26
C ASP A 313 19.18 -1.20 19.76
N THR A 314 18.76 0.03 19.48
CA THR A 314 19.65 1.06 18.94
C THR A 314 20.44 1.79 20.02
N GLY A 315 20.12 1.54 21.30
CA GLY A 315 20.69 2.27 22.44
C GLY A 315 20.10 3.67 22.65
N TYR A 316 19.26 4.17 21.72
CA TYR A 316 18.61 5.46 21.86
C TYR A 316 17.27 5.35 22.59
N ARG A 317 16.94 6.36 23.40
CA ARG A 317 15.55 6.64 23.76
C ARG A 317 14.92 7.54 22.72
N ALA A 318 13.69 7.23 22.34
CA ALA A 318 12.95 7.97 21.34
C ALA A 318 11.45 7.99 21.60
N SER A 319 10.74 8.85 20.88
CA SER A 319 9.30 8.73 20.62
C SER A 319 9.04 8.81 19.11
N LEU A 320 7.91 8.23 18.68
CA LEU A 320 7.42 8.36 17.31
C LEU A 320 6.19 9.24 17.29
N ASP A 321 6.20 10.28 16.48
CA ASP A 321 4.99 11.09 16.35
C ASP A 321 3.88 10.33 15.58
N ARG A 322 2.67 10.88 15.56
CA ARG A 322 1.53 10.26 14.84
C ARG A 322 1.74 10.08 13.34
N ASP A 323 2.60 10.90 12.74
CA ASP A 323 2.92 10.81 11.31
C ASP A 323 4.10 9.84 11.05
N GLY A 324 4.78 9.42 12.12
CA GLY A 324 5.89 8.49 12.11
C GLY A 324 7.27 9.13 11.97
N PHE A 325 7.42 10.41 12.36
CA PHE A 325 8.73 11.03 12.53
C PHE A 325 9.37 10.57 13.85
N VAL A 326 10.68 10.36 13.81
CA VAL A 326 11.46 9.91 14.98
C VAL A 326 11.97 11.10 15.76
N ARG A 327 11.71 11.15 17.06
CA ARG A 327 12.32 12.12 17.96
C ARG A 327 13.23 11.38 18.93
N ILE A 328 14.53 11.65 18.86
CA ILE A 328 15.48 11.16 19.86
C ILE A 328 15.34 12.02 21.12
N LEU A 329 15.29 11.36 22.27
CA LEU A 329 15.18 11.99 23.58
C LEU A 329 16.59 12.00 24.19
N GLN A 330 17.03 13.18 24.60
CA GLN A 330 18.29 13.37 25.34
C GLN A 330 18.14 12.89 26.78
#